data_AF-A0A523JKF9-F1
#
_entry.id   AF-A0A523JKF9-F1
#
_cell.length_a   1.000
_cell.length_b   1.000
_cell.length_c   1.000
_cell.angle_alpha   90.00
_cell.angle_beta   90.00
_cell.angle_gamma   90.00
#
_symmetry.space_group_name_H-M   'P 1'
#
loop_
_entity.id
_entity.type
_entity.pdbx_description
1 polymer ?
#
loop_
_entity_poly.entity_id
_entity_poly.type
_entity_poly.pdbx_seq_one_letter_code
_entity_poly.pdbx_strand_id
1 'polypeptide(L)'
;MGDVAAPITADIVLTSSTGNWNPSAVLALNYSGVDQSNPIGSTNGANAASGTDVTVDLTTDSNNSVVVGGATGHGADTNPYDPDAPPLPDLTERVDTQTGTATGTDAGVWAGDVLRATAGPFTFNVTASVSDDWAIAVAEMHAAGCISDLECASLDDQCNVGVCSAGQCVAQPRNQGLSCDDSDTCTTGETCSAGVCGGGTSSCPITFDNASSSSSSADTLDFSHTIGGGGDRLLVVCTAVEGPIGSADVTGNITYNGVTMTKAIDNITGTSFDQNTEIWYMLDADIPPAGTYTVSVTVTGSDNITAGAVSVTGAQQQPVEATAFNDDGQSGASSIQTNITTLTDGAWIFDCVGSGNAITGFTPDAGQTERWDTVASSSRGASSTEIKATAGLATLGWTVESASNRISHVLAAFAPAPIDSDGDGVADALDNCPSDFNPSQTDTDGDGIGDACDACPNDAQNDTDGDGVCGDVDNCPTTANPAQTDTDADGLGDACDACPNDAQNDTDGDGVCGDVDNCPNTANPAQADADADGLGDACDACPNDA
;
A
#
# COMPACT_ATOMS: atom_id res chain seq x y z
N MET A 1 -39.68 54.00 -23.83
CA MET A 1 -38.25 54.35 -23.95
C MET A 1 -37.64 53.88 -22.65
N GLY A 2 -37.24 52.61 -22.61
CA GLY A 2 -36.59 52.03 -21.44
C GLY A 2 -35.11 52.35 -21.53
N ASP A 3 -34.58 53.01 -20.51
CA ASP A 3 -33.14 53.06 -20.29
C ASP A 3 -32.69 51.62 -20.02
N VAL A 4 -31.87 51.08 -20.93
CA VAL A 4 -31.10 49.86 -20.68
C VAL A 4 -29.95 50.30 -19.80
N ALA A 5 -29.92 49.83 -18.55
CA ALA A 5 -28.79 50.07 -17.66
C ALA A 5 -27.51 49.53 -18.32
N ALA A 6 -26.45 50.34 -18.33
CA ALA A 6 -25.16 49.92 -18.88
C ALA A 6 -24.54 48.82 -18.01
N PRO A 7 -23.84 47.83 -18.59
CA PRO A 7 -23.11 46.82 -17.82
C PRO A 7 -22.08 47.50 -16.91
N ILE A 8 -21.98 47.01 -15.67
CA ILE A 8 -20.98 47.45 -14.71
C ILE A 8 -19.79 46.51 -14.82
N THR A 9 -18.62 47.05 -15.15
CA THR A 9 -17.35 46.31 -15.21
C THR A 9 -16.54 46.64 -13.96
N ALA A 10 -16.09 45.62 -13.23
CA ALA A 10 -15.16 45.77 -12.12
C ALA A 10 -13.85 45.02 -12.45
N ASP A 11 -12.76 45.77 -12.65
CA ASP A 11 -11.44 45.21 -12.88
C ASP A 11 -10.80 44.83 -11.53
N ILE A 12 -10.51 43.54 -11.32
CA ILE A 12 -9.74 43.08 -10.16
C ILE A 12 -8.38 42.58 -10.65
N VAL A 13 -7.33 43.36 -10.34
CA VAL A 13 -5.94 42.99 -10.65
C VAL A 13 -5.33 42.35 -9.41
N LEU A 14 -5.08 41.04 -9.45
CA LEU A 14 -4.36 40.31 -8.41
C LEU A 14 -2.88 40.23 -8.80
N THR A 15 -2.02 40.99 -8.12
CA THR A 15 -0.57 40.96 -8.37
C THR A 15 0.14 40.02 -7.39
N SER A 16 0.92 39.09 -7.90
CA SER A 16 1.75 38.17 -7.12
C SER A 16 3.14 38.77 -6.89
N SER A 17 3.52 39.05 -5.65
CA SER A 17 4.92 39.33 -5.31
C SER A 17 5.40 38.35 -4.23
N THR A 18 6.06 37.29 -4.69
CA THR A 18 6.75 36.22 -3.95
C THR A 18 5.89 35.03 -3.54
N GLY A 19 6.24 33.87 -4.09
CA GLY A 19 5.55 32.60 -3.88
C GLY A 19 5.69 32.11 -2.45
N ASN A 20 4.58 32.10 -1.72
CA ASN A 20 3.98 30.94 -1.07
C ASN A 20 2.77 31.44 -0.25
N TRP A 21 1.68 31.84 -0.92
CA TRP A 21 0.43 32.27 -0.26
C TRP A 21 -0.77 32.03 -1.20
N ASN A 22 -1.90 31.59 -0.65
CA ASN A 22 -3.25 31.67 -1.25
C ASN A 22 -3.81 33.08 -0.99
N PRO A 23 -3.81 34.02 -1.95
CA PRO A 23 -4.65 35.19 -1.84
C PRO A 23 -6.08 34.79 -2.23
N SER A 24 -6.96 34.57 -1.25
CA SER A 24 -8.40 34.48 -1.51
C SER A 24 -8.94 35.91 -1.70
N ALA A 25 -9.45 36.21 -2.89
CA ALA A 25 -10.15 37.48 -3.14
C ALA A 25 -11.65 37.20 -3.19
N VAL A 26 -12.42 37.86 -2.31
CA VAL A 26 -13.88 37.75 -2.24
C VAL A 26 -14.48 39.05 -2.78
N LEU A 27 -15.24 38.97 -3.87
CA LEU A 27 -16.03 40.09 -4.37
C LEU A 27 -17.50 39.89 -3.98
N ALA A 28 -18.02 40.75 -3.10
CA ALA A 28 -19.44 40.82 -2.76
C ALA A 28 -20.10 41.99 -3.48
N LEU A 29 -21.16 41.72 -4.26
CA LEU A 29 -21.96 42.74 -4.94
C LEU A 29 -23.30 42.89 -4.22
N ASN A 30 -23.68 44.12 -3.85
CA ASN A 30 -24.86 44.36 -3.01
C ASN A 30 -25.98 45.11 -3.74
N TYR A 31 -27.22 44.85 -3.33
CA TYR A 31 -28.43 45.58 -3.72
C TYR A 31 -28.67 46.77 -2.77
N SER A 32 -29.24 47.87 -3.27
CA SER A 32 -29.49 49.04 -2.42
C SER A 32 -30.63 48.77 -1.43
N GLY A 33 -30.32 48.41 -0.18
CA GLY A 33 -31.34 48.28 0.86
C GLY A 33 -30.96 47.54 2.15
N VAL A 34 -29.85 46.80 2.21
CA VAL A 34 -29.50 45.96 3.38
C VAL A 34 -28.47 46.65 4.29
N ASP A 35 -28.78 46.77 5.57
CA ASP A 35 -27.92 47.37 6.62
C ASP A 35 -26.78 46.42 7.03
N GLN A 36 -25.53 46.88 6.93
CA GLN A 36 -24.32 46.09 7.22
C GLN A 36 -23.62 46.58 8.48
N SER A 37 -23.83 45.88 9.59
CA SER A 37 -23.16 46.20 10.87
C SER A 37 -21.89 45.39 11.16
N ASN A 38 -21.41 44.54 10.23
CA ASN A 38 -20.16 43.80 10.42
C ASN A 38 -19.34 43.70 9.11
N PRO A 39 -18.10 44.21 9.04
CA PRO A 39 -17.33 44.27 7.79
C PRO A 39 -16.63 42.94 7.47
N ILE A 40 -16.92 42.35 6.31
CA ILE A 40 -16.10 41.28 5.71
C ILE A 40 -14.92 41.96 4.97
N GLY A 41 -13.71 41.45 5.18
CA GLY A 41 -12.45 42.12 4.85
C GLY A 41 -12.20 42.41 3.35
N SER A 42 -11.59 43.57 3.12
CA SER A 42 -11.03 44.10 1.86
C SER A 42 -12.03 44.26 0.69
N THR A 43 -12.44 45.51 0.47
CA THR A 43 -13.58 45.93 -0.35
C THR A 43 -13.20 46.37 -1.76
N ASN A 44 -14.00 45.95 -2.75
CA ASN A 44 -14.30 46.67 -3.99
C ASN A 44 -15.72 46.28 -4.49
N GLY A 45 -16.77 46.51 -3.69
CA GLY A 45 -18.15 46.19 -4.11
C GLY A 45 -18.68 47.20 -5.13
N ALA A 46 -19.29 46.72 -6.21
CA ALA A 46 -20.12 47.51 -7.13
C ALA A 46 -21.61 47.21 -6.88
N ASN A 47 -22.47 48.23 -7.00
CA ASN A 47 -23.93 48.08 -6.80
C ASN A 47 -24.62 47.92 -8.16
N ALA A 48 -25.39 46.84 -8.38
CA ALA A 48 -26.16 46.59 -9.61
C ALA A 48 -27.68 46.55 -9.32
N ALA A 49 -28.50 46.95 -10.30
CA ALA A 49 -29.97 46.84 -10.22
C ALA A 49 -30.45 45.48 -10.77
N SER A 50 -31.69 45.07 -10.46
CA SER A 50 -32.21 43.76 -10.91
C SER A 50 -32.24 43.63 -12.44
N GLY A 51 -31.87 42.45 -12.94
CA GLY A 51 -31.79 42.18 -14.38
C GLY A 51 -30.58 42.78 -15.10
N THR A 52 -29.48 43.07 -14.39
CA THR A 52 -28.21 43.53 -14.99
C THR A 52 -27.16 42.43 -14.95
N ASP A 53 -26.56 42.10 -16.10
CA ASP A 53 -25.42 41.19 -16.18
C ASP A 53 -24.18 41.87 -15.57
N VAL A 54 -23.53 41.21 -14.60
CA VAL A 54 -22.26 41.69 -14.03
C VAL A 54 -21.11 40.90 -14.63
N THR A 55 -20.11 41.60 -15.15
CA THR A 55 -18.89 41.01 -15.72
C THR A 55 -17.70 41.30 -14.81
N VAL A 56 -17.01 40.25 -14.34
CA VAL A 56 -15.77 40.37 -13.55
C VAL A 56 -14.60 39.94 -14.42
N ASP A 57 -13.66 40.86 -14.63
CA ASP A 57 -12.42 40.63 -15.38
C ASP A 57 -11.27 40.34 -14.39
N LEU A 58 -10.79 39.09 -14.39
CA LEU A 58 -9.63 38.66 -13.60
C LEU A 58 -8.40 38.56 -14.48
N THR A 59 -7.31 39.25 -14.12
CA THR A 59 -6.03 39.21 -14.86
C THR A 59 -4.90 38.67 -13.99
N THR A 60 -4.19 37.63 -14.44
CA THR A 60 -3.00 37.10 -13.75
C THR A 60 -1.70 37.44 -14.51
N ASP A 61 -0.57 37.46 -13.80
CA ASP A 61 0.75 37.81 -14.35
C ASP A 61 1.64 36.60 -14.72
N SER A 62 1.20 35.38 -14.40
CA SER A 62 1.99 34.13 -14.51
C SER A 62 1.11 32.89 -14.64
N ASN A 63 1.71 31.72 -14.97
CA ASN A 63 1.07 30.42 -15.28
C ASN A 63 0.34 29.75 -14.10
N ASN A 64 -0.42 30.51 -13.32
CA ASN A 64 -1.16 30.02 -12.17
C ASN A 64 -2.54 29.50 -12.58
N SER A 65 -3.02 28.50 -11.84
CA SER A 65 -4.42 28.03 -11.88
C SER A 65 -5.29 28.99 -11.09
N VAL A 66 -6.49 29.30 -11.59
CA VAL A 66 -7.50 30.08 -10.85
C VAL A 66 -8.74 29.20 -10.69
N VAL A 67 -9.19 29.03 -9.44
CA VAL A 67 -10.47 28.40 -9.11
C VAL A 67 -11.48 29.51 -8.91
N VAL A 68 -12.62 29.46 -9.61
CA VAL A 68 -13.70 30.44 -9.46
C VAL A 68 -14.96 29.73 -8.96
N GLY A 69 -15.50 30.17 -7.83
CA GLY A 69 -16.78 29.69 -7.27
C GLY A 69 -17.74 30.85 -6.99
N GLY A 70 -19.04 30.57 -6.99
CA GLY A 70 -20.06 31.58 -6.70
C GLY A 70 -21.32 31.01 -6.04
N ALA A 71 -21.99 31.83 -5.23
CA ALA A 71 -23.25 31.50 -4.59
C ALA A 71 -24.25 32.67 -4.70
N THR A 72 -25.52 32.33 -4.89
CA THR A 72 -26.68 33.25 -4.79
C THR A 72 -27.60 32.74 -3.68
N GLY A 73 -28.04 33.61 -2.77
CA GLY A 73 -28.90 33.23 -1.63
C GLY A 73 -30.24 33.95 -1.61
N HIS A 74 -31.31 33.26 -1.21
CA HIS A 74 -32.62 33.85 -0.92
C HIS A 74 -32.69 34.24 0.57
N GLY A 75 -33.08 35.47 0.88
CA GLY A 75 -33.03 36.00 2.25
C GLY A 75 -34.01 35.33 3.21
N ALA A 76 -33.48 34.66 4.25
CA ALA A 76 -33.96 34.71 5.64
C ALA A 76 -33.05 33.92 6.61
N ASP A 77 -31.72 34.10 6.55
CA ASP A 77 -30.91 33.77 7.73
C ASP A 77 -29.82 34.83 7.95
N THR A 78 -29.74 35.30 9.18
CA THR A 78 -28.80 36.35 9.64
C THR A 78 -27.70 35.78 10.54
N ASN A 79 -27.53 34.46 10.58
CA ASN A 79 -26.50 33.81 11.38
C ASN A 79 -25.31 33.32 10.50
N PRO A 80 -24.11 33.92 10.61
CA PRO A 80 -22.91 33.48 9.89
C PRO A 80 -22.26 32.22 10.47
N TYR A 81 -22.91 31.54 11.43
CA TYR A 81 -22.54 30.23 11.97
C TYR A 81 -23.81 29.39 12.11
N ASP A 82 -24.33 28.92 10.98
CA ASP A 82 -25.33 27.86 10.95
C ASP A 82 -24.60 26.50 10.91
N PRO A 83 -24.64 25.68 11.99
CA PRO A 83 -24.06 24.35 11.99
C PRO A 83 -24.87 23.33 11.16
N ASP A 84 -26.07 23.70 10.70
CA ASP A 84 -26.95 22.86 9.87
C ASP A 84 -26.87 23.24 8.37
N ALA A 85 -25.98 24.17 7.99
CA ALA A 85 -25.70 24.45 6.60
C ALA A 85 -25.07 23.20 5.93
N PRO A 86 -25.53 22.77 4.74
CA PRO A 86 -24.95 21.64 4.05
C PRO A 86 -23.44 21.89 3.86
N PRO A 87 -22.57 20.90 4.09
CA PRO A 87 -21.15 21.05 3.81
C PRO A 87 -20.99 21.51 2.36
N LEU A 88 -20.06 22.44 2.12
CA LEU A 88 -19.72 22.82 0.76
C LEU A 88 -19.44 21.54 -0.03
N PRO A 89 -20.12 21.31 -1.18
CA PRO A 89 -19.91 20.09 -1.95
C PRO A 89 -18.43 19.96 -2.30
N ASP A 90 -17.93 18.73 -2.21
CA ASP A 90 -16.59 18.39 -2.68
C ASP A 90 -16.44 18.80 -4.15
N LEU A 91 -15.31 19.41 -4.48
CA LEU A 91 -15.05 20.01 -5.77
C LEU A 91 -14.82 18.91 -6.82
N THR A 92 -15.88 18.34 -7.37
CA THR A 92 -15.76 17.44 -8.52
C THR A 92 -15.20 18.20 -9.73
N GLU A 93 -14.00 17.78 -10.16
CA GLU A 93 -13.17 18.45 -11.15
C GLU A 93 -13.70 18.30 -12.57
N ARG A 94 -13.95 19.41 -13.26
CA ARG A 94 -14.02 19.47 -14.74
C ARG A 94 -12.87 20.32 -15.26
N VAL A 95 -11.92 19.70 -15.95
CA VAL A 95 -10.81 20.38 -16.61
C VAL A 95 -11.22 20.76 -18.04
N ASP A 96 -11.56 22.02 -18.30
CA ASP A 96 -11.65 22.55 -19.67
C ASP A 96 -10.33 23.24 -20.07
N THR A 97 -9.77 22.83 -21.19
CA THR A 97 -8.44 23.27 -21.66
C THR A 97 -8.47 24.37 -22.71
N GLN A 98 -9.59 25.09 -22.91
CA GLN A 98 -9.60 26.26 -23.79
C GLN A 98 -10.72 27.26 -23.47
N THR A 99 -10.36 28.55 -23.41
CA THR A 99 -11.21 29.76 -23.33
C THR A 99 -12.73 29.50 -23.23
N GLY A 100 -13.24 29.34 -22.02
CA GLY A 100 -14.67 29.12 -21.75
C GLY A 100 -15.39 30.39 -21.32
N THR A 101 -16.67 30.49 -21.67
CA THR A 101 -17.66 31.40 -21.05
C THR A 101 -18.65 30.56 -20.28
N ALA A 102 -18.78 30.76 -18.97
CA ALA A 102 -19.81 30.11 -18.16
C ALA A 102 -21.08 30.98 -18.15
N THR A 103 -22.24 30.40 -18.48
CA THR A 103 -23.56 31.05 -18.41
C THR A 103 -24.54 30.10 -17.75
N GLY A 104 -25.31 30.57 -16.76
CA GLY A 104 -26.40 29.79 -16.19
C GLY A 104 -27.52 30.66 -15.64
N THR A 105 -28.73 30.12 -15.68
CA THR A 105 -29.99 30.76 -15.29
C THR A 105 -30.73 29.77 -14.39
N ASP A 106 -30.54 29.90 -13.07
CA ASP A 106 -31.45 29.49 -11.97
C ASP A 106 -30.67 29.11 -10.69
N ALA A 107 -31.35 29.28 -9.55
CA ALA A 107 -30.79 29.23 -8.21
C ALA A 107 -30.26 27.84 -7.81
N GLY A 108 -28.93 27.72 -7.74
CA GLY A 108 -28.19 26.58 -7.21
C GLY A 108 -26.74 27.00 -6.96
N VAL A 109 -26.13 26.53 -5.87
CA VAL A 109 -24.71 26.77 -5.55
C VAL A 109 -23.85 26.20 -6.67
N TRP A 110 -22.90 26.99 -7.19
CA TRP A 110 -22.03 26.56 -8.30
C TRP A 110 -20.76 25.91 -7.75
N ALA A 111 -20.50 24.66 -8.16
CA ALA A 111 -19.22 23.98 -7.94
C ALA A 111 -18.30 24.13 -9.17
N GLY A 112 -17.15 24.77 -8.93
CA GLY A 112 -15.82 24.54 -9.53
C GLY A 112 -15.65 24.40 -11.05
N ASP A 113 -15.21 25.47 -11.72
CA ASP A 113 -14.35 25.37 -12.91
C ASP A 113 -12.90 25.70 -12.50
N VAL A 114 -11.96 24.77 -12.74
CA VAL A 114 -10.51 25.00 -12.58
C VAL A 114 -9.94 25.40 -13.92
N LEU A 115 -9.57 26.68 -14.08
CA LEU A 115 -9.08 27.20 -15.35
C LEU A 115 -7.56 27.39 -15.29
N ARG A 116 -6.83 26.68 -16.16
CA ARG A 116 -5.37 26.79 -16.31
C ARG A 116 -5.00 27.58 -17.56
N ALA A 117 -4.15 28.60 -17.40
CA ALA A 117 -3.54 29.30 -18.51
C ALA A 117 -2.24 28.61 -18.96
N THR A 118 -2.13 28.28 -20.24
CA THR A 118 -0.96 27.60 -20.80
C THR A 118 0.24 28.50 -21.08
N ALA A 119 0.07 29.84 -21.14
CA ALA A 119 1.13 30.84 -21.00
C ALA A 119 0.61 32.30 -21.14
N GLY A 120 1.12 33.21 -20.30
CA GLY A 120 0.94 34.67 -20.43
C GLY A 120 -0.29 35.25 -19.70
N PRO A 121 -0.42 36.59 -19.64
CA PRO A 121 -1.56 37.23 -18.99
C PRO A 121 -2.85 36.86 -19.71
N PHE A 122 -3.82 36.35 -18.96
CA PHE A 122 -5.13 35.93 -19.47
C PHE A 122 -6.23 36.68 -18.72
N THR A 123 -7.37 36.85 -19.38
CA THR A 123 -8.55 37.52 -18.82
C THR A 123 -9.74 36.55 -18.87
N PHE A 124 -10.43 36.36 -17.75
CA PHE A 124 -11.68 35.60 -17.70
C PHE A 124 -12.87 36.54 -17.47
N ASN A 125 -14.02 36.26 -18.11
CA ASN A 125 -15.27 36.99 -17.94
C ASN A 125 -16.29 36.07 -17.26
N VAL A 126 -16.63 36.33 -15.99
CA VAL A 126 -17.79 35.69 -15.34
C VAL A 126 -19.02 36.57 -15.59
N THR A 127 -20.09 36.04 -16.18
CA THR A 127 -21.36 36.76 -16.33
C THR A 127 -22.44 36.11 -15.46
N ALA A 128 -22.89 36.83 -14.43
CA ALA A 128 -24.01 36.38 -13.59
C ALA A 128 -25.26 37.23 -13.87
N SER A 129 -26.36 36.58 -14.24
CA SER A 129 -27.67 37.22 -14.36
C SER A 129 -28.39 37.09 -13.01
N VAL A 130 -28.40 38.16 -12.22
CA VAL A 130 -29.03 38.20 -10.89
C VAL A 130 -30.54 38.40 -11.04
N SER A 131 -31.33 37.37 -10.71
CA SER A 131 -32.78 37.52 -10.61
C SER A 131 -33.20 38.11 -9.26
N ASP A 132 -32.48 37.86 -8.15
CA ASP A 132 -32.81 38.37 -6.80
C ASP A 132 -31.60 38.64 -5.86
N ASP A 133 -31.86 39.51 -4.86
CA ASP A 133 -31.10 40.13 -3.75
C ASP A 133 -29.55 40.24 -3.68
N TRP A 134 -28.70 39.23 -3.97
CA TRP A 134 -27.22 39.41 -4.04
C TRP A 134 -26.48 38.18 -4.63
N ALA A 135 -25.24 38.40 -5.10
CA ALA A 135 -24.32 37.36 -5.57
C ALA A 135 -22.91 37.57 -5.00
N ILE A 136 -22.24 36.47 -4.61
CA ILE A 136 -20.82 36.46 -4.19
C ILE A 136 -20.02 35.60 -5.17
N ALA A 137 -18.88 36.13 -5.62
CA ALA A 137 -17.88 35.38 -6.38
C ALA A 137 -16.55 35.34 -5.59
N VAL A 138 -15.97 34.15 -5.48
CA VAL A 138 -14.68 33.91 -4.81
C VAL A 138 -13.72 33.32 -5.82
N ALA A 139 -12.51 33.87 -5.90
CA ALA A 139 -11.43 33.31 -6.70
C ALA A 139 -10.20 33.01 -5.82
N GLU A 140 -9.63 31.81 -5.99
CA GLU A 140 -8.43 31.37 -5.27
C GLU A 140 -7.32 30.94 -6.25
N MET A 141 -6.07 31.29 -5.95
CA MET A 141 -4.91 31.07 -6.83
C MET A 141 -3.90 30.11 -6.19
N HIS A 142 -3.50 29.06 -6.92
CA HIS A 142 -2.49 28.09 -6.46
C HIS A 142 -1.18 28.23 -7.25
N ALA A 143 -0.04 27.95 -6.60
CA ALA A 143 1.31 28.02 -7.18
C ALA A 143 1.66 26.76 -8.01
N ALA A 144 2.52 26.93 -9.02
CA ALA A 144 2.84 25.90 -10.02
C ALA A 144 3.49 24.62 -9.43
N GLY A 145 2.73 23.52 -9.43
CA GLY A 145 3.11 22.14 -9.12
C GLY A 145 1.92 21.21 -9.42
N CYS A 146 2.12 19.89 -9.40
CA CYS A 146 0.96 18.97 -9.36
C CYS A 146 0.22 19.15 -8.03
N ILE A 147 -1.09 18.95 -8.02
CA ILE A 147 -1.93 19.00 -6.81
C ILE A 147 -2.70 17.69 -6.58
N SER A 148 -2.67 16.76 -7.53
CA SER A 148 -3.26 15.42 -7.42
C SER A 148 -2.51 14.40 -8.30
N ASP A 149 -2.68 13.12 -7.99
CA ASP A 149 -2.05 12.00 -8.71
C ASP A 149 -2.57 11.89 -10.16
N LEU A 150 -3.81 12.32 -10.41
CA LEU A 150 -4.41 12.36 -11.75
C LEU A 150 -3.61 13.24 -12.74
N GLU A 151 -2.99 14.31 -12.24
CA GLU A 151 -2.13 15.20 -13.04
C GLU A 151 -0.76 14.57 -13.36
N CYS A 152 -0.42 13.49 -12.68
CA CYS A 152 0.82 12.74 -12.85
C CYS A 152 0.66 11.50 -13.74
N ALA A 153 -0.54 11.26 -14.30
CA ALA A 153 -0.85 10.12 -15.16
C ALA A 153 0.05 9.97 -16.39
N SER A 154 0.77 11.02 -16.79
CA SER A 154 1.82 10.93 -17.83
C SER A 154 3.01 10.05 -17.44
N LEU A 155 3.17 9.76 -16.15
CA LEU A 155 4.14 8.83 -15.60
C LEU A 155 3.54 7.43 -15.37
N ASP A 156 2.25 7.25 -15.63
CA ASP A 156 1.62 5.93 -15.58
C ASP A 156 2.16 5.08 -16.73
N ASP A 157 2.66 3.90 -16.39
CA ASP A 157 2.96 2.86 -17.35
C ASP A 157 2.54 1.49 -16.79
N GLN A 158 2.89 0.43 -17.51
CA GLN A 158 2.52 -0.92 -17.12
C GLN A 158 3.15 -1.39 -15.79
N CYS A 159 4.10 -0.65 -15.23
CA CYS A 159 4.83 -1.02 -14.02
C CYS A 159 4.75 0.04 -12.91
N ASN A 160 4.35 1.27 -13.25
CA ASN A 160 4.34 2.40 -12.33
C ASN A 160 3.01 3.18 -12.38
N VAL A 161 2.71 3.90 -11.30
CA VAL A 161 1.69 4.94 -11.20
C VAL A 161 2.39 6.27 -10.89
N GLY A 162 1.97 7.34 -11.56
CA GLY A 162 2.41 8.69 -11.30
C GLY A 162 1.72 9.26 -10.06
N VAL A 163 2.49 9.52 -9.01
CA VAL A 163 2.02 10.11 -7.74
C VAL A 163 2.50 11.54 -7.64
N CYS A 164 1.66 12.44 -7.16
CA CYS A 164 2.02 13.81 -6.86
C CYS A 164 2.64 13.91 -5.46
N SER A 165 3.96 14.08 -5.39
CA SER A 165 4.70 14.22 -4.14
C SER A 165 5.33 15.60 -4.03
N ALA A 166 4.91 16.37 -3.02
CA ALA A 166 5.42 17.72 -2.75
C ALA A 166 5.39 18.68 -3.97
N GLY A 167 4.34 18.58 -4.78
CA GLY A 167 4.16 19.39 -5.99
C GLY A 167 4.95 18.92 -7.21
N GLN A 168 5.59 17.74 -7.13
CA GLN A 168 6.30 17.10 -8.25
C GLN A 168 5.72 15.71 -8.55
N CYS A 169 5.55 15.40 -9.83
CA CYS A 169 5.16 14.06 -10.26
C CYS A 169 6.35 13.08 -10.14
N VAL A 170 6.14 11.98 -9.42
CA VAL A 170 7.09 10.88 -9.24
C VAL A 170 6.46 9.56 -9.66
N ALA A 171 7.22 8.70 -10.34
CA ALA A 171 6.74 7.35 -10.70
C ALA A 171 6.97 6.39 -9.53
N GLN A 172 5.91 5.69 -9.10
CA GLN A 172 5.93 4.68 -8.03
C GLN A 172 5.55 3.31 -8.60
N PRO A 173 6.24 2.21 -8.25
CA PRO A 173 5.85 0.86 -8.68
C PRO A 173 4.45 0.46 -8.21
N ARG A 174 3.69 -0.28 -9.02
CA ARG A 174 2.35 -0.78 -8.66
C ARG A 174 2.43 -2.00 -7.73
N ASN A 175 1.58 -2.05 -6.70
CA ASN A 175 1.26 -3.26 -5.92
C ASN A 175 -0.25 -3.49 -6.04
N GLN A 176 -0.70 -4.63 -6.55
CA GLN A 176 -2.13 -4.89 -6.75
C GLN A 176 -2.39 -6.41 -6.66
N GLY A 177 -3.31 -6.79 -5.76
CA GLY A 177 -3.72 -8.16 -5.48
C GLY A 177 -4.81 -8.72 -6.40
N LEU A 178 -4.60 -8.74 -7.72
CA LEU A 178 -5.33 -9.65 -8.63
C LEU A 178 -4.33 -10.36 -9.56
N SER A 179 -4.68 -11.49 -10.16
CA SER A 179 -3.73 -12.35 -10.87
C SER A 179 -3.39 -11.89 -12.28
N CYS A 180 -2.39 -12.54 -12.86
CA CYS A 180 -1.77 -12.24 -14.14
C CYS A 180 -2.66 -12.43 -15.40
N ASP A 181 -3.83 -13.04 -15.23
CA ASP A 181 -5.01 -13.13 -16.10
C ASP A 181 -6.10 -13.77 -15.21
N ASP A 182 -6.26 -13.31 -13.96
CA ASP A 182 -7.08 -12.18 -13.43
C ASP A 182 -6.58 -10.73 -13.54
N SER A 183 -5.87 -10.40 -14.61
CA SER A 183 -5.64 -9.03 -15.10
C SER A 183 -4.87 -8.01 -14.22
N ASP A 184 -3.66 -8.33 -13.73
CA ASP A 184 -2.81 -7.36 -13.00
C ASP A 184 -1.34 -7.19 -13.44
N THR A 185 -0.76 -6.05 -13.07
CA THR A 185 0.47 -5.46 -13.64
C THR A 185 1.80 -5.91 -13.01
N CYS A 186 2.65 -6.53 -13.84
CA CYS A 186 4.11 -6.55 -13.83
C CYS A 186 4.85 -6.17 -12.53
N THR A 187 5.30 -7.16 -11.76
CA THR A 187 6.42 -7.00 -10.83
C THR A 187 7.77 -7.19 -11.55
N THR A 188 8.78 -6.47 -11.09
CA THR A 188 10.11 -6.38 -11.71
C THR A 188 10.81 -7.74 -11.83
N GLY A 189 11.00 -8.25 -13.06
CA GLY A 189 11.90 -9.39 -13.34
C GLY A 189 11.39 -10.49 -14.29
N GLU A 190 10.11 -10.50 -14.67
CA GLU A 190 9.56 -11.55 -15.53
C GLU A 190 9.87 -11.37 -17.05
N THR A 191 10.03 -12.48 -17.78
CA THR A 191 10.07 -12.48 -19.26
C THR A 191 8.97 -13.36 -19.83
N CYS A 192 8.03 -12.76 -20.57
CA CYS A 192 6.96 -13.50 -21.24
C CYS A 192 7.39 -13.98 -22.64
N SER A 193 7.20 -15.27 -22.93
CA SER A 193 7.39 -15.82 -24.28
C SER A 193 6.24 -16.74 -24.68
N ALA A 194 5.53 -16.37 -25.75
CA ALA A 194 4.46 -17.15 -26.38
C ALA A 194 3.27 -17.54 -25.48
N GLY A 195 2.84 -16.64 -24.59
CA GLY A 195 1.62 -16.84 -23.80
C GLY A 195 1.76 -17.83 -22.66
N VAL A 196 2.99 -18.07 -22.20
CA VAL A 196 3.31 -18.79 -20.98
C VAL A 196 4.17 -17.87 -20.13
N CYS A 197 3.71 -17.51 -18.93
CA CYS A 197 4.56 -16.87 -17.93
C CYS A 197 5.60 -17.90 -17.48
N GLY A 198 6.87 -17.57 -17.71
CA GLY A 198 7.99 -18.41 -17.33
C GLY A 198 8.71 -17.82 -16.12
N GLY A 199 8.26 -18.18 -14.91
CA GLY A 199 8.91 -17.88 -13.62
C GLY A 199 8.71 -16.42 -13.15
N GLY A 200 8.30 -16.16 -11.91
CA GLY A 200 8.32 -16.99 -10.70
C GLY A 200 7.67 -16.32 -9.49
N THR A 201 7.66 -17.06 -8.40
CA THR A 201 7.26 -16.62 -7.06
C THR A 201 7.99 -15.34 -6.65
N SER A 202 7.26 -14.27 -6.35
CA SER A 202 7.77 -13.10 -5.63
C SER A 202 8.09 -13.47 -4.18
N SER A 203 9.04 -14.37 -3.94
CA SER A 203 9.92 -14.15 -2.80
C SER A 203 10.86 -13.04 -3.22
N CYS A 204 11.20 -12.10 -2.33
CA CYS A 204 12.36 -11.23 -2.53
C CYS A 204 13.47 -12.09 -3.15
N PRO A 205 13.95 -11.80 -4.39
CA PRO A 205 14.83 -12.72 -5.09
C PRO A 205 16.01 -13.02 -4.18
N ILE A 206 16.12 -14.30 -3.80
CA ILE A 206 17.09 -14.71 -2.79
C ILE A 206 18.46 -14.37 -3.33
N THR A 207 19.02 -13.32 -2.76
CA THR A 207 20.27 -12.73 -3.21
C THR A 207 21.37 -13.31 -2.36
N PHE A 208 22.43 -13.77 -3.02
CA PHE A 208 23.58 -14.35 -2.36
C PHE A 208 24.77 -13.43 -2.59
N ASP A 209 25.37 -12.95 -1.51
CA ASP A 209 26.74 -12.45 -1.53
C ASP A 209 27.63 -13.53 -0.92
N ASN A 210 28.83 -13.70 -1.47
CA ASN A 210 29.81 -14.61 -0.89
C ASN A 210 31.22 -14.04 -0.97
N ALA A 211 32.07 -14.50 -0.05
CA ALA A 211 33.50 -14.29 -0.09
C ALA A 211 34.19 -15.50 0.51
N SER A 212 35.39 -15.82 0.02
CA SER A 212 36.20 -16.90 0.60
C SER A 212 37.66 -16.51 0.65
N SER A 213 38.40 -17.16 1.55
CA SER A 213 39.83 -16.97 1.70
C SER A 213 40.47 -18.24 2.24
N SER A 214 41.80 -18.29 2.16
CA SER A 214 42.58 -19.43 2.60
C SER A 214 43.92 -18.97 3.17
N SER A 215 44.45 -19.72 4.12
CA SER A 215 45.80 -19.49 4.65
C SER A 215 46.52 -20.80 4.85
N SER A 216 47.79 -20.83 4.46
CA SER A 216 48.68 -21.96 4.68
C SER A 216 49.51 -21.66 5.92
N SER A 217 49.24 -22.31 7.05
CA SER A 217 49.85 -22.07 8.38
C SER A 217 49.49 -20.74 9.04
N ALA A 218 48.25 -20.58 9.51
CA ALA A 218 47.85 -19.44 10.34
C ALA A 218 47.08 -19.85 11.59
N ASP A 219 47.22 -19.05 12.65
CA ASP A 219 46.37 -19.12 13.84
C ASP A 219 45.05 -18.34 13.61
N THR A 220 45.05 -17.42 12.64
CA THR A 220 43.91 -16.57 12.30
C THR A 220 43.83 -16.33 10.79
N LEU A 221 42.63 -16.47 10.22
CA LEU A 221 42.31 -16.10 8.85
C LEU A 221 41.30 -14.95 8.87
N ASP A 222 41.74 -13.78 8.38
CA ASP A 222 40.89 -12.60 8.18
C ASP A 222 40.60 -12.38 6.70
N PHE A 223 39.35 -12.11 6.36
CA PHE A 223 38.96 -11.72 5.01
C PHE A 223 37.74 -10.79 5.02
N SER A 224 37.55 -10.06 3.93
CA SER A 224 36.41 -9.13 3.79
C SER A 224 35.23 -9.80 3.12
N HIS A 225 34.04 -9.54 3.63
CA HIS A 225 32.77 -9.94 3.05
C HIS A 225 31.87 -8.69 2.92
N THR A 226 31.29 -8.50 1.74
CA THR A 226 30.34 -7.40 1.47
C THR A 226 28.94 -7.97 1.53
N ILE A 227 28.07 -7.34 2.31
CA ILE A 227 26.65 -7.70 2.43
C ILE A 227 25.79 -6.58 1.87
N GLY A 228 24.78 -6.94 1.08
CA GLY A 228 23.71 -6.06 0.64
C GLY A 228 22.79 -5.55 1.76
N GLY A 229 21.85 -4.68 1.38
CA GLY A 229 20.72 -4.30 2.22
C GLY A 229 19.57 -5.30 2.15
N GLY A 230 18.48 -5.03 2.87
CA GLY A 230 17.28 -5.88 2.95
C GLY A 230 17.02 -6.43 4.35
N GLY A 231 15.80 -6.92 4.60
CA GLY A 231 15.42 -7.70 5.79
C GLY A 231 15.64 -9.20 5.58
N ASP A 232 15.36 -10.03 6.58
CA ASP A 232 15.47 -11.49 6.50
C ASP A 232 16.84 -12.01 6.05
N ARG A 233 17.89 -11.39 6.59
CA ARG A 233 19.26 -11.74 6.26
C ARG A 233 19.78 -12.86 7.14
N LEU A 234 20.36 -13.89 6.52
CA LEU A 234 21.11 -14.93 7.17
C LEU A 234 22.55 -14.86 6.68
N LEU A 235 23.51 -14.85 7.61
CA LEU A 235 24.92 -14.97 7.27
C LEU A 235 25.43 -16.33 7.73
N VAL A 236 25.99 -17.10 6.81
CA VAL A 236 26.60 -18.40 7.07
C VAL A 236 28.09 -18.32 6.82
N VAL A 237 28.91 -18.80 7.76
CA VAL A 237 30.34 -19.00 7.57
C VAL A 237 30.65 -20.48 7.67
N CYS A 238 31.25 -20.97 6.60
CA CYS A 238 31.65 -22.34 6.41
C CYS A 238 33.19 -22.39 6.52
N THR A 239 33.73 -23.33 7.32
CA THR A 239 35.18 -23.48 7.49
C THR A 239 35.61 -24.92 7.29
N ALA A 240 36.81 -25.09 6.74
CA ALA A 240 37.51 -26.36 6.68
C ALA A 240 38.95 -26.13 7.15
N VAL A 241 39.31 -26.78 8.26
CA VAL A 241 40.61 -26.64 8.93
C VAL A 241 41.30 -27.99 9.02
N GLU A 242 42.52 -28.05 8.52
CA GLU A 242 43.43 -29.18 8.79
C GLU A 242 43.91 -29.06 10.24
N GLY A 243 43.74 -30.07 11.10
CA GLY A 243 44.13 -29.96 12.51
C GLY A 243 44.48 -31.30 13.16
N PRO A 244 45.26 -31.35 14.25
CA PRO A 244 45.74 -32.58 14.85
C PRO A 244 44.63 -33.40 15.54
N ILE A 245 44.72 -34.73 15.42
CA ILE A 245 43.82 -35.73 16.00
C ILE A 245 43.44 -35.42 17.46
N GLY A 246 42.15 -35.20 17.73
CA GLY A 246 41.56 -35.22 19.09
C GLY A 246 41.45 -33.87 19.82
N SER A 247 41.61 -32.73 19.14
CA SER A 247 41.20 -31.43 19.70
C SER A 247 39.68 -31.26 19.57
N ALA A 248 39.00 -31.04 20.69
CA ALA A 248 37.53 -30.97 20.77
C ALA A 248 36.88 -29.75 20.09
N ASP A 249 37.68 -28.81 19.58
CA ASP A 249 37.27 -27.66 18.77
C ASP A 249 38.53 -27.17 18.05
N VAL A 250 38.56 -27.17 16.72
CA VAL A 250 39.70 -26.59 15.99
C VAL A 250 39.56 -25.07 15.87
N THR A 251 38.33 -24.57 15.71
CA THR A 251 38.03 -23.14 15.71
C THR A 251 37.64 -22.68 17.12
N GLY A 252 38.46 -21.81 17.74
CA GLY A 252 38.19 -21.30 19.08
C GLY A 252 37.07 -20.25 19.11
N ASN A 253 36.88 -19.51 18.01
CA ASN A 253 35.77 -18.59 17.77
C ASN A 253 35.74 -18.16 16.28
N ILE A 254 34.56 -17.90 15.72
CA ILE A 254 34.39 -17.13 14.48
C ILE A 254 33.67 -15.83 14.81
N THR A 255 34.19 -14.72 14.28
CA THR A 255 33.53 -13.42 14.43
C THR A 255 33.27 -12.76 13.09
N TYR A 256 32.16 -12.04 13.02
CA TYR A 256 31.83 -11.13 11.94
C TYR A 256 31.78 -9.71 12.48
N ASN A 257 32.65 -8.83 11.98
CA ASN A 257 32.81 -7.48 12.52
C ASN A 257 33.02 -7.44 14.06
N GLY A 258 33.70 -8.46 14.60
CA GLY A 258 33.93 -8.61 16.04
C GLY A 258 32.76 -9.18 16.85
N VAL A 259 31.60 -9.44 16.23
CA VAL A 259 30.47 -10.15 16.86
C VAL A 259 30.68 -11.66 16.69
N THR A 260 30.60 -12.40 17.79
CA THR A 260 30.71 -13.87 17.77
C THR A 260 29.53 -14.50 17.04
N MET A 261 29.83 -15.41 16.10
CA MET A 261 28.83 -16.19 15.38
C MET A 261 28.35 -17.40 16.22
N THR A 262 27.20 -17.96 15.88
CA THR A 262 26.68 -19.18 16.49
C THR A 262 27.11 -20.41 15.70
N LYS A 263 27.69 -21.42 16.36
CA LYS A 263 28.04 -22.70 15.70
C LYS A 263 26.75 -23.50 15.43
N ALA A 264 26.51 -23.88 14.17
CA ALA A 264 25.41 -24.78 13.80
C ALA A 264 25.80 -26.25 13.97
N ILE A 265 26.96 -26.65 13.42
CA ILE A 265 27.43 -28.04 13.42
C ILE A 265 28.94 -28.12 13.19
N ASP A 266 29.54 -29.19 13.69
CA ASP A 266 30.87 -29.69 13.35
C ASP A 266 30.85 -31.23 13.14
N ASN A 267 31.95 -31.78 12.63
CA ASN A 267 32.12 -33.23 12.41
C ASN A 267 32.86 -33.96 13.57
N ILE A 268 33.00 -33.35 14.76
CA ILE A 268 33.99 -33.77 15.78
C ILE A 268 33.61 -35.10 16.50
N THR A 269 32.37 -35.60 16.35
CA THR A 269 31.95 -36.87 17.00
C THR A 269 32.34 -38.15 16.24
N GLY A 270 33.03 -38.05 15.09
CA GLY A 270 33.54 -39.18 14.30
C GLY A 270 35.01 -39.53 14.60
N THR A 271 35.41 -40.76 14.28
CA THR A 271 36.70 -41.36 14.67
C THR A 271 37.93 -40.70 14.03
N SER A 272 38.79 -40.08 14.84
CA SER A 272 40.19 -39.69 14.56
C SER A 272 40.46 -39.03 13.19
N PHE A 273 40.40 -37.70 13.13
CA PHE A 273 40.63 -36.97 11.88
C PHE A 273 41.68 -35.88 11.99
N ASP A 274 42.27 -35.63 10.83
CA ASP A 274 43.16 -34.52 10.54
C ASP A 274 42.40 -33.37 9.80
N GLN A 275 41.10 -33.50 9.47
CA GLN A 275 40.28 -32.47 8.79
C GLN A 275 38.98 -32.20 9.56
N ASN A 276 38.73 -30.94 9.89
CA ASN A 276 37.51 -30.48 10.56
C ASN A 276 36.74 -29.55 9.64
N THR A 277 35.42 -29.68 9.64
CA THR A 277 34.53 -28.85 8.83
C THR A 277 33.37 -28.38 9.71
N GLU A 278 33.10 -27.09 9.66
CA GLU A 278 32.12 -26.45 10.54
C GLU A 278 31.23 -25.48 9.76
N ILE A 279 30.00 -25.32 10.24
CA ILE A 279 29.07 -24.29 9.78
C ILE A 279 28.70 -23.41 10.98
N TRP A 280 28.79 -22.11 10.77
CA TRP A 280 28.46 -21.06 11.72
C TRP A 280 27.47 -20.09 11.09
N TYR A 281 26.62 -19.45 11.89
CA TYR A 281 25.62 -18.52 11.38
C TYR A 281 25.39 -17.32 12.28
N MET A 282 24.80 -16.27 11.71
CA MET A 282 24.26 -15.11 12.40
C MET A 282 22.88 -14.77 11.82
N LEU A 283 21.98 -14.38 12.71
CA LEU A 283 20.64 -13.89 12.37
C LEU A 283 20.69 -12.36 12.19
N ASP A 284 19.77 -11.84 11.39
CA ASP A 284 19.63 -10.45 10.95
C ASP A 284 19.72 -9.43 12.09
N ALA A 285 19.15 -9.74 13.25
CA ALA A 285 19.25 -8.88 14.44
C ALA A 285 20.70 -8.56 14.86
N ASP A 286 21.63 -9.46 14.56
CA ASP A 286 23.07 -9.31 14.83
C ASP A 286 23.88 -8.95 13.57
N ILE A 287 23.28 -9.00 12.38
CA ILE A 287 23.97 -8.66 11.12
C ILE A 287 24.00 -7.13 10.96
N PRO A 288 25.19 -6.52 10.78
CA PRO A 288 25.28 -5.08 10.60
C PRO A 288 24.56 -4.61 9.32
N PRO A 289 24.28 -3.30 9.16
CA PRO A 289 23.70 -2.76 7.93
C PRO A 289 24.53 -3.09 6.68
N ALA A 290 23.99 -2.80 5.49
CA ALA A 290 24.70 -3.01 4.23
C ALA A 290 26.11 -2.39 4.26
N GLY A 291 27.12 -3.15 3.85
CA GLY A 291 28.51 -2.71 3.98
C GLY A 291 29.53 -3.83 3.78
N THR A 292 30.81 -3.50 3.96
CA THR A 292 31.92 -4.47 3.90
C THR A 292 32.52 -4.63 5.27
N TYR A 293 32.59 -5.88 5.73
CA TYR A 293 33.00 -6.22 7.09
C TYR A 293 34.06 -7.32 7.08
N THR A 294 34.79 -7.42 8.19
CA THR A 294 35.80 -8.46 8.37
C THR A 294 35.16 -9.72 8.96
N VAL A 295 35.44 -10.85 8.33
CA VAL A 295 35.25 -12.19 8.88
C VAL A 295 36.59 -12.63 9.46
N SER A 296 36.59 -13.06 10.72
CA SER A 296 37.80 -13.53 11.42
C SER A 296 37.58 -14.94 11.95
N VAL A 297 38.37 -15.89 11.45
CA VAL A 297 38.37 -17.30 11.86
C VAL A 297 39.63 -17.54 12.69
N THR A 298 39.49 -17.88 13.97
CA THR A 298 40.63 -18.15 14.86
C THR A 298 40.66 -19.62 15.25
N VAL A 299 41.82 -20.25 15.08
CA VAL A 299 42.03 -21.68 15.35
C VAL A 299 43.10 -21.89 16.43
N THR A 300 43.04 -23.04 17.10
CA THR A 300 44.01 -23.37 18.15
C THR A 300 45.28 -23.97 17.54
N GLY A 301 46.21 -23.10 17.14
CA GLY A 301 47.50 -23.48 16.54
C GLY A 301 47.58 -23.19 15.04
N SER A 302 48.79 -23.20 14.49
CA SER A 302 49.03 -22.77 13.12
C SER A 302 48.80 -23.92 12.16
N ASP A 303 47.76 -23.77 11.33
CA ASP A 303 47.29 -24.84 10.45
C ASP A 303 46.77 -24.29 9.11
N ASN A 304 46.38 -25.18 8.19
CA ASN A 304 45.73 -24.78 6.95
C ASN A 304 44.26 -24.50 7.19
N ILE A 305 43.85 -23.27 6.90
CA ILE A 305 42.48 -22.80 7.08
C ILE A 305 41.93 -22.44 5.70
N THR A 306 40.75 -22.96 5.40
CA THR A 306 39.91 -22.48 4.31
C THR A 306 38.57 -22.06 4.90
N ALA A 307 38.05 -20.93 4.45
CA ALA A 307 36.79 -20.41 4.95
C ALA A 307 36.08 -19.61 3.86
N GLY A 308 34.75 -19.59 3.93
CA GLY A 308 33.94 -18.67 3.16
C GLY A 308 32.68 -18.28 3.88
N ALA A 309 32.28 -17.04 3.63
CA ALA A 309 31.04 -16.43 4.09
C ALA A 309 30.04 -16.40 2.93
N VAL A 310 28.78 -16.66 3.25
CA VAL A 310 27.64 -16.54 2.35
C VAL A 310 26.55 -15.78 3.11
N SER A 311 26.15 -14.59 2.65
CA SER A 311 24.91 -13.96 3.13
C SER A 311 23.77 -14.20 2.18
N VAL A 312 22.57 -14.30 2.74
CA VAL A 312 21.33 -14.60 2.04
C VAL A 312 20.26 -13.66 2.53
N THR A 313 19.50 -13.07 1.62
CA THR A 313 18.27 -12.32 1.91
C THR A 313 17.07 -13.22 1.61
N GLY A 314 16.07 -13.27 2.50
CA GLY A 314 14.86 -14.09 2.35
C GLY A 314 14.89 -15.44 3.10
N ALA A 315 15.66 -15.54 4.19
CA ALA A 315 15.69 -16.71 5.06
C ALA A 315 15.11 -16.38 6.45
N GLN A 316 14.44 -17.36 7.07
CA GLN A 316 13.83 -17.15 8.38
C GLN A 316 14.89 -16.83 9.43
N GLN A 317 14.57 -15.87 10.29
CA GLN A 317 15.44 -15.43 11.37
C GLN A 317 15.35 -16.33 12.60
N GLN A 318 15.59 -17.64 12.42
CA GLN A 318 15.54 -18.65 13.47
C GLN A 318 16.78 -19.54 13.46
N PRO A 319 17.10 -20.22 14.58
CA PRO A 319 18.13 -21.25 14.60
C PRO A 319 17.91 -22.34 13.55
N VAL A 320 19.00 -23.00 13.15
CA VAL A 320 18.96 -24.14 12.21
C VAL A 320 17.90 -25.18 12.60
N GLU A 321 17.09 -25.59 11.63
CA GLU A 321 16.01 -26.56 11.87
C GLU A 321 16.51 -28.01 11.86
N ALA A 322 17.60 -28.27 11.14
CA ALA A 322 18.24 -29.58 11.08
C ALA A 322 19.73 -29.45 10.75
N THR A 323 20.52 -30.42 11.20
CA THR A 323 21.94 -30.53 10.88
C THR A 323 22.32 -31.98 10.63
N ALA A 324 23.33 -32.22 9.80
CA ALA A 324 23.84 -33.55 9.50
C ALA A 324 25.33 -33.49 9.14
N PHE A 325 26.06 -34.58 9.35
CA PHE A 325 27.44 -34.68 8.92
C PHE A 325 27.76 -36.09 8.41
N ASN A 326 28.77 -36.16 7.55
CA ASN A 326 29.44 -37.38 7.15
C ASN A 326 30.95 -37.14 7.11
N ASP A 327 31.70 -38.19 7.39
CA ASP A 327 33.16 -38.19 7.33
C ASP A 327 33.63 -39.49 6.68
N ASP A 328 34.39 -39.37 5.59
CA ASP A 328 34.92 -40.53 4.87
C ASP A 328 36.19 -41.12 5.52
N GLY A 329 36.74 -40.43 6.53
CA GLY A 329 37.98 -40.74 7.19
C GLY A 329 39.17 -40.90 6.26
N GLN A 330 39.95 -41.98 6.41
CA GLN A 330 41.14 -42.25 5.58
C GLN A 330 40.88 -43.09 4.31
N SER A 331 39.61 -43.21 3.91
CA SER A 331 39.19 -44.27 2.98
C SER A 331 39.56 -44.04 1.52
N GLY A 332 40.06 -42.86 1.15
CA GLY A 332 40.43 -42.58 -0.24
C GLY A 332 39.20 -42.33 -1.14
N ALA A 333 38.08 -41.91 -0.57
CA ALA A 333 36.84 -41.74 -1.32
C ALA A 333 36.99 -40.64 -2.38
N SER A 334 36.40 -40.90 -3.55
CA SER A 334 36.27 -39.91 -4.62
C SER A 334 34.96 -39.13 -4.53
N SER A 335 34.18 -39.36 -3.48
CA SER A 335 32.89 -38.71 -3.27
C SER A 335 32.43 -38.83 -1.81
N ILE A 336 31.68 -37.85 -1.34
CA ILE A 336 31.00 -37.89 -0.03
C ILE A 336 29.56 -37.43 -0.21
N GLN A 337 28.63 -38.04 0.52
CA GLN A 337 27.21 -37.68 0.52
C GLN A 337 26.67 -37.69 1.94
N THR A 338 25.84 -36.72 2.29
CA THR A 338 25.23 -36.62 3.61
C THR A 338 23.73 -36.45 3.48
N ASN A 339 22.99 -37.20 4.30
CA ASN A 339 21.54 -37.11 4.36
C ASN A 339 21.11 -36.16 5.47
N ILE A 340 20.20 -35.24 5.15
CA ILE A 340 19.55 -34.33 6.10
C ILE A 340 18.03 -34.45 5.94
N THR A 341 17.27 -34.31 7.02
CA THR A 341 15.80 -34.26 6.96
C THR A 341 15.35 -32.85 7.32
N THR A 342 14.86 -32.11 6.33
CA THR A 342 14.28 -30.76 6.50
C THR A 342 12.92 -30.86 7.17
N LEU A 343 12.55 -29.83 7.95
CA LEU A 343 11.30 -29.78 8.70
C LEU A 343 10.27 -28.84 8.05
N THR A 344 10.73 -27.86 7.27
CA THR A 344 9.89 -26.89 6.58
C THR A 344 9.97 -27.02 5.06
N ASP A 345 8.85 -26.75 4.39
CA ASP A 345 8.81 -26.62 2.94
C ASP A 345 9.62 -25.37 2.54
N GLY A 346 10.38 -25.45 1.45
CA GLY A 346 11.24 -24.36 0.98
C GLY A 346 12.54 -24.16 1.77
N ALA A 347 12.91 -25.10 2.67
CA ALA A 347 14.14 -24.99 3.47
C ALA A 347 15.40 -24.85 2.61
N TRP A 348 16.27 -23.93 3.00
CA TRP A 348 17.61 -23.75 2.43
C TRP A 348 18.62 -24.61 3.15
N ILE A 349 19.25 -25.52 2.42
CA ILE A 349 20.34 -26.36 2.91
C ILE A 349 21.65 -25.70 2.51
N PHE A 350 22.47 -25.36 3.49
CA PHE A 350 23.86 -24.95 3.29
C PHE A 350 24.74 -26.13 3.65
N ASP A 351 25.73 -26.40 2.80
CA ASP A 351 26.71 -27.41 3.10
C ASP A 351 28.13 -26.88 3.01
N CYS A 352 29.02 -27.54 3.74
CA CYS A 352 30.45 -27.29 3.70
C CYS A 352 31.16 -28.61 3.59
N VAL A 353 32.12 -28.68 2.67
CA VAL A 353 33.00 -29.83 2.49
C VAL A 353 34.45 -29.39 2.67
N GLY A 354 35.23 -30.19 3.38
CA GLY A 354 36.65 -29.98 3.60
C GLY A 354 37.46 -31.18 3.17
N SER A 355 38.65 -30.95 2.62
CA SER A 355 39.63 -32.00 2.40
C SER A 355 40.99 -31.64 2.95
N GLY A 356 41.60 -32.60 3.65
CA GLY A 356 42.96 -32.50 4.18
C GLY A 356 44.06 -32.91 3.20
N ASN A 357 43.79 -32.82 1.90
CA ASN A 357 44.77 -32.99 0.84
C ASN A 357 44.66 -31.86 -0.21
N ALA A 358 45.75 -31.62 -0.93
CA ALA A 358 45.83 -30.70 -2.07
C ALA A 358 45.10 -31.26 -3.32
N ILE A 359 43.80 -31.54 -3.19
CA ILE A 359 42.95 -32.01 -4.27
C ILE A 359 42.73 -30.92 -5.32
N THR A 360 42.51 -31.33 -6.57
CA THR A 360 42.37 -30.41 -7.71
C THR A 360 41.09 -29.59 -7.66
N GLY A 361 39.99 -30.14 -7.12
CA GLY A 361 38.72 -29.44 -6.98
C GLY A 361 37.64 -30.30 -6.35
N PHE A 362 36.59 -29.62 -5.91
CA PHE A 362 35.31 -30.19 -5.52
C PHE A 362 34.29 -29.96 -6.63
N THR A 363 33.34 -30.87 -6.79
CA THR A 363 32.21 -30.68 -7.70
C THR A 363 30.94 -31.10 -6.98
N PRO A 364 29.97 -30.19 -6.76
CA PRO A 364 28.75 -30.54 -6.05
C PRO A 364 27.84 -31.43 -6.93
N ASP A 365 27.00 -32.25 -6.30
CA ASP A 365 26.04 -33.08 -7.03
C ASP A 365 24.97 -32.21 -7.73
N ALA A 366 24.26 -32.79 -8.69
CA ALA A 366 23.24 -32.06 -9.45
C ALA A 366 22.11 -31.56 -8.54
N GLY A 367 21.76 -30.27 -8.67
CA GLY A 367 20.74 -29.61 -7.85
C GLY A 367 21.33 -28.65 -6.81
N GLN A 368 22.60 -28.82 -6.47
CA GLN A 368 23.35 -27.91 -5.62
C GLN A 368 23.94 -26.75 -6.45
N THR A 369 24.00 -25.56 -5.85
CA THR A 369 24.69 -24.39 -6.40
C THR A 369 25.96 -24.12 -5.60
N GLU A 370 27.13 -24.28 -6.22
CA GLU A 370 28.41 -23.93 -5.60
C GLU A 370 28.44 -22.45 -5.22
N ARG A 371 28.88 -22.15 -4.00
CA ARG A 371 29.04 -20.78 -3.48
C ARG A 371 30.49 -20.35 -3.49
N TRP A 372 31.39 -21.24 -3.13
CA TRP A 372 32.83 -21.00 -3.20
C TRP A 372 33.60 -22.32 -3.13
N ASP A 373 34.81 -22.31 -3.69
CA ASP A 373 35.80 -23.39 -3.58
C ASP A 373 37.19 -22.75 -3.49
N THR A 374 37.92 -22.99 -2.39
CA THR A 374 39.21 -22.37 -2.11
C THR A 374 40.20 -23.34 -1.50
N VAL A 375 41.50 -23.10 -1.74
CA VAL A 375 42.59 -24.02 -1.40
C VAL A 375 43.68 -23.35 -0.57
N ALA A 376 44.13 -24.01 0.49
CA ALA A 376 45.25 -23.65 1.36
C ALA A 376 46.32 -24.75 1.34
N SER A 377 47.37 -24.63 0.53
CA SER A 377 48.48 -25.60 0.39
C SER A 377 48.07 -27.09 0.30
N SER A 378 47.87 -27.78 1.44
CA SER A 378 47.40 -29.17 1.57
C SER A 378 45.96 -29.34 2.03
N SER A 379 45.18 -28.27 2.19
CA SER A 379 43.75 -28.33 2.50
C SER A 379 42.92 -27.60 1.45
N ARG A 380 41.69 -28.03 1.23
CA ARG A 380 40.69 -27.36 0.38
C ARG A 380 39.37 -27.33 1.13
N GLY A 381 38.62 -26.25 0.98
CA GLY A 381 37.25 -26.13 1.45
C GLY A 381 36.36 -25.66 0.33
N ALA A 382 35.11 -26.13 0.32
CA ALA A 382 34.09 -25.62 -0.57
C ALA A 382 32.72 -25.60 0.14
N SER A 383 31.80 -24.85 -0.42
CA SER A 383 30.42 -24.76 0.07
C SER A 383 29.45 -24.65 -1.09
N SER A 384 28.26 -25.22 -0.92
CA SER A 384 27.15 -25.09 -1.82
C SER A 384 25.85 -24.87 -1.06
N THR A 385 24.79 -24.62 -1.82
CA THR A 385 23.42 -24.55 -1.27
C THR A 385 22.45 -25.29 -2.16
N GLU A 386 21.39 -25.84 -1.57
CA GLU A 386 20.23 -26.40 -2.27
C GLU A 386 18.95 -25.92 -1.57
N ILE A 387 17.91 -25.57 -2.36
CA ILE A 387 16.57 -25.33 -1.82
C ILE A 387 15.75 -26.60 -1.89
N LYS A 388 15.11 -26.95 -0.77
CA LYS A 388 14.25 -28.11 -0.68
C LYS A 388 12.79 -27.67 -0.69
N ALA A 389 12.15 -27.77 -1.86
CA ALA A 389 10.77 -27.31 -2.06
C ALA A 389 9.75 -27.95 -1.11
N THR A 390 9.96 -29.19 -0.67
CA THR A 390 9.07 -29.90 0.26
C THR A 390 9.88 -30.55 1.36
N ALA A 391 9.45 -30.35 2.61
CA ALA A 391 10.04 -30.90 3.81
C ALA A 391 10.25 -32.41 3.69
N GLY A 392 11.38 -32.89 4.22
CA GLY A 392 11.74 -34.29 4.21
C GLY A 392 13.21 -34.54 3.87
N LEU A 393 13.50 -35.78 3.47
CA LEU A 393 14.86 -36.23 3.20
C LEU A 393 15.45 -35.51 1.98
N ALA A 394 16.65 -34.98 2.17
CA ALA A 394 17.54 -34.47 1.14
C ALA A 394 18.92 -35.13 1.29
N THR A 395 19.61 -35.28 0.16
CA THR A 395 20.96 -35.83 0.08
C THR A 395 21.79 -34.87 -0.74
N LEU A 396 22.77 -34.23 -0.12
CA LEU A 396 23.75 -33.41 -0.82
C LEU A 396 25.05 -34.19 -0.90
N GLY A 397 25.83 -33.92 -1.94
CA GLY A 397 27.07 -34.63 -2.17
C GLY A 397 28.10 -33.82 -2.93
N TRP A 398 29.32 -34.33 -2.86
CA TRP A 398 30.47 -33.78 -3.56
C TRP A 398 31.27 -34.91 -4.19
N THR A 399 31.61 -34.73 -5.46
CA THR A 399 32.64 -35.51 -6.15
C THR A 399 33.98 -34.82 -6.03
N VAL A 400 35.05 -35.60 -5.87
CA VAL A 400 36.42 -35.10 -5.74
C VAL A 400 37.24 -35.50 -6.96
N GLU A 401 37.85 -34.51 -7.61
CA GLU A 401 38.59 -34.69 -8.87
C GLU A 401 40.01 -35.26 -8.70
N SER A 402 40.24 -36.06 -7.65
CA SER A 402 41.43 -36.89 -7.41
C SER A 402 41.14 -37.85 -6.25
N ALA A 403 41.91 -38.93 -6.08
CA ALA A 403 41.71 -39.80 -4.91
C ALA A 403 42.04 -39.01 -3.63
N SER A 404 41.03 -38.76 -2.79
CA SER A 404 41.21 -38.03 -1.52
C SER A 404 40.92 -38.93 -0.35
N ASN A 405 41.78 -38.87 0.66
CA ASN A 405 41.77 -39.76 1.78
C ASN A 405 41.47 -39.06 3.09
N ARG A 406 40.82 -37.88 3.09
CA ARG A 406 40.39 -37.12 4.28
C ARG A 406 39.33 -36.11 3.85
N ILE A 407 38.07 -36.52 3.71
CA ILE A 407 36.94 -35.65 3.34
C ILE A 407 35.92 -35.64 4.47
N SER A 408 35.53 -34.44 4.89
CA SER A 408 34.46 -34.22 5.87
C SER A 408 33.40 -33.33 5.24
N HIS A 409 32.13 -33.61 5.53
CA HIS A 409 30.97 -32.92 4.95
C HIS A 409 29.94 -32.65 6.03
N VAL A 410 29.52 -31.39 6.15
CA VAL A 410 28.52 -30.95 7.14
C VAL A 410 27.43 -30.15 6.44
N LEU A 411 26.19 -30.31 6.92
CA LEU A 411 24.99 -29.68 6.39
C LEU A 411 24.23 -29.00 7.52
N ALA A 412 23.64 -27.84 7.21
CA ALA A 412 22.69 -27.14 8.05
C ALA A 412 21.49 -26.68 7.21
N ALA A 413 20.27 -26.94 7.68
CA ALA A 413 19.04 -26.48 7.04
C ALA A 413 18.45 -25.29 7.80
N PHE A 414 18.00 -24.29 7.05
CA PHE A 414 17.33 -23.10 7.54
C PHE A 414 15.96 -22.99 6.86
N ALA A 415 14.94 -22.65 7.63
CA ALA A 415 13.61 -22.41 7.09
C ALA A 415 13.59 -21.14 6.21
N PRO A 416 12.73 -21.09 5.17
CA PRO A 416 12.54 -19.86 4.39
C PRO A 416 11.83 -18.79 5.22
N ALA A 417 12.07 -17.51 4.93
CA ALA A 417 11.26 -16.46 5.54
C ALA A 417 9.78 -16.66 5.18
N PRO A 418 8.83 -16.38 6.10
CA PRO A 418 7.42 -16.28 5.74
C PRO A 418 7.26 -15.31 4.57
N ILE A 419 6.31 -15.60 3.68
CA ILE A 419 5.98 -14.69 2.59
C ILE A 419 5.26 -13.49 3.22
N ASP A 420 5.69 -12.30 2.83
CA ASP A 420 5.17 -10.98 3.17
C ASP A 420 5.14 -10.22 1.83
N SER A 421 3.99 -10.25 1.18
CA SER A 421 3.82 -9.89 -0.22
C SER A 421 3.81 -8.38 -0.43
N ASP A 422 3.32 -7.61 0.55
CA ASP A 422 3.21 -6.15 0.50
C ASP A 422 4.31 -5.41 1.29
N GLY A 423 5.09 -6.15 2.08
CA GLY A 423 6.24 -5.65 2.83
C GLY A 423 5.86 -4.83 4.06
N ASP A 424 4.69 -5.05 4.65
CA ASP A 424 4.17 -4.32 5.80
C ASP A 424 4.77 -4.79 7.15
N GLY A 425 5.45 -5.94 7.13
CA GLY A 425 6.07 -6.58 8.29
C GLY A 425 5.20 -7.64 8.96
N VAL A 426 4.05 -7.97 8.39
CA VAL A 426 3.14 -9.06 8.74
C VAL A 426 3.16 -10.08 7.60
N ALA A 427 3.34 -11.36 7.94
CA ALA A 427 3.35 -12.39 6.91
C ALA A 427 1.94 -12.64 6.36
N ASP A 428 1.81 -12.92 5.05
CA ASP A 428 0.53 -13.14 4.34
C ASP A 428 -0.44 -14.08 5.08
N ALA A 429 0.10 -15.10 5.76
CA ALA A 429 -0.70 -16.09 6.49
C ALA A 429 -1.33 -15.56 7.78
N LEU A 430 -0.89 -14.39 8.24
CA LEU A 430 -1.33 -13.69 9.44
C LEU A 430 -1.85 -12.28 9.13
N ASP A 431 -1.82 -11.88 7.87
CA ASP A 431 -2.16 -10.56 7.38
C ASP A 431 -3.66 -10.52 6.99
N ASN A 432 -4.40 -9.53 7.52
CA ASN A 432 -5.80 -9.29 7.17
C ASN A 432 -5.98 -8.50 5.86
N CYS A 433 -4.90 -8.01 5.26
CA CYS A 433 -4.83 -7.48 3.90
C CYS A 433 -3.51 -7.88 3.19
N PRO A 434 -3.31 -9.16 2.81
CA PRO A 434 -2.04 -9.69 2.28
C PRO A 434 -1.43 -9.00 1.05
N SER A 435 -2.17 -8.08 0.43
CA SER A 435 -1.75 -7.31 -0.75
C SER A 435 -1.60 -5.81 -0.49
N ASP A 436 -2.03 -5.30 0.67
CA ASP A 436 -2.19 -3.86 0.92
C ASP A 436 -1.54 -3.44 2.23
N PHE A 437 -0.44 -2.70 2.12
CA PHE A 437 0.42 -2.31 3.25
C PHE A 437 -0.38 -1.75 4.44
N ASN A 438 -0.50 -2.54 5.51
CA ASN A 438 -1.28 -2.16 6.69
C ASN A 438 -0.66 -2.69 8.00
N PRO A 439 0.53 -2.21 8.43
CA PRO A 439 1.27 -2.77 9.57
C PRO A 439 0.51 -2.76 10.92
N SER A 440 -0.55 -1.95 11.03
CA SER A 440 -1.41 -1.88 12.21
C SER A 440 -2.47 -2.97 12.27
N GLN A 441 -2.74 -3.68 11.17
CA GLN A 441 -3.71 -4.77 11.05
C GLN A 441 -5.06 -4.38 11.66
N THR A 442 -5.50 -3.16 11.33
CA THR A 442 -6.75 -2.60 11.85
C THR A 442 -7.91 -3.24 11.11
N ASP A 443 -8.92 -3.65 11.87
CA ASP A 443 -10.14 -4.35 11.45
C ASP A 443 -11.24 -3.80 12.37
N THR A 444 -11.89 -2.73 11.91
CA THR A 444 -12.73 -1.87 12.75
C THR A 444 -14.05 -2.55 13.11
N ASP A 445 -14.63 -3.35 12.22
CA ASP A 445 -15.89 -4.05 12.43
C ASP A 445 -15.73 -5.54 12.82
N GLY A 446 -14.54 -6.10 12.69
CA GLY A 446 -14.18 -7.43 13.14
C GLY A 446 -14.58 -8.54 12.16
N ASP A 447 -14.71 -8.26 10.86
CA ASP A 447 -15.06 -9.24 9.84
C ASP A 447 -13.86 -10.09 9.37
N GLY A 448 -12.64 -9.67 9.75
CA GLY A 448 -11.37 -10.33 9.43
C GLY A 448 -10.70 -9.84 8.15
N ILE A 449 -11.30 -8.86 7.45
CA ILE A 449 -10.70 -8.06 6.38
C ILE A 449 -10.17 -6.78 7.04
N GLY A 450 -8.95 -6.36 6.71
CA GLY A 450 -8.42 -5.14 7.29
C GLY A 450 -9.03 -3.88 6.66
N ASP A 451 -9.12 -2.80 7.43
CA ASP A 451 -9.63 -1.48 6.97
C ASP A 451 -8.95 -0.99 5.68
N ALA A 452 -7.72 -1.44 5.40
CA ALA A 452 -6.96 -1.07 4.21
C ALA A 452 -7.49 -1.69 2.90
N CYS A 453 -8.13 -2.86 3.00
CA CYS A 453 -8.64 -3.64 1.88
C CYS A 453 -10.14 -3.98 2.01
N ASP A 454 -10.80 -3.44 3.03
CA ASP A 454 -12.23 -3.55 3.24
C ASP A 454 -13.00 -2.43 2.53
N ALA A 455 -13.99 -2.81 1.73
CA ALA A 455 -14.88 -1.87 1.05
C ALA A 455 -15.84 -1.18 2.03
N CYS A 456 -16.21 -1.85 3.12
CA CYS A 456 -17.11 -1.36 4.15
C CYS A 456 -16.51 -1.52 5.55
N PRO A 457 -15.47 -0.75 5.93
CA PRO A 457 -14.71 -0.93 7.19
C PRO A 457 -15.50 -0.81 8.50
N ASN A 458 -16.78 -0.44 8.43
CA ASN A 458 -17.66 -0.27 9.58
C ASN A 458 -18.87 -1.22 9.54
N ASP A 459 -18.97 -2.09 8.53
CA ASP A 459 -20.06 -3.05 8.34
C ASP A 459 -19.53 -4.46 8.05
N ALA A 460 -19.53 -5.29 9.10
CA ALA A 460 -19.00 -6.64 9.02
C ALA A 460 -19.78 -7.60 8.09
N GLN A 461 -20.91 -7.18 7.50
CA GLN A 461 -21.61 -7.95 6.48
C GLN A 461 -21.28 -7.51 5.05
N ASN A 462 -20.57 -6.39 4.89
CA ASN A 462 -19.93 -5.94 3.67
C ASN A 462 -20.88 -5.86 2.46
N ASP A 463 -21.70 -4.79 2.40
CA ASP A 463 -22.70 -4.52 1.34
C ASP A 463 -23.58 -5.76 1.07
N THR A 464 -24.44 -6.07 2.05
CA THR A 464 -25.20 -7.34 2.09
C THR A 464 -26.08 -7.56 0.87
N ASP A 465 -26.62 -6.50 0.27
CA ASP A 465 -27.52 -6.58 -0.88
C ASP A 465 -26.84 -6.25 -2.22
N GLY A 466 -25.57 -5.84 -2.19
CA GLY A 466 -24.71 -5.68 -3.35
C GLY A 466 -25.06 -4.45 -4.19
N ASP A 467 -25.56 -3.41 -3.54
CA ASP A 467 -26.01 -2.19 -4.19
C ASP A 467 -24.94 -1.09 -4.26
N GLY A 468 -23.80 -1.33 -3.60
CA GLY A 468 -22.65 -0.44 -3.52
C GLY A 468 -22.67 0.51 -2.33
N VAL A 469 -23.63 0.39 -1.41
CA VAL A 469 -23.75 1.14 -0.17
C VAL A 469 -23.57 0.20 1.01
N CYS A 470 -22.68 0.56 1.94
CA CYS A 470 -22.43 -0.25 3.12
C CYS A 470 -23.64 -0.26 4.05
N GLY A 471 -23.95 -1.41 4.66
CA GLY A 471 -25.19 -1.61 5.41
C GLY A 471 -25.33 -0.73 6.66
N ASP A 472 -24.22 -0.15 7.15
CA ASP A 472 -24.21 0.81 8.25
C ASP A 472 -24.72 2.20 7.85
N VAL A 473 -24.70 2.53 6.55
CA VAL A 473 -25.16 3.80 5.97
C VAL A 473 -26.27 3.63 4.93
N ASP A 474 -26.68 2.40 4.64
CA ASP A 474 -27.77 2.06 3.73
C ASP A 474 -29.15 2.25 4.40
N ASN A 475 -30.04 3.02 3.76
CA ASN A 475 -31.42 3.21 4.23
C ASN A 475 -32.36 2.04 3.90
N CYS A 476 -31.89 1.05 3.14
CA CYS A 476 -32.53 -0.24 2.92
C CYS A 476 -31.51 -1.42 2.90
N PRO A 477 -30.84 -1.77 4.03
CA PRO A 477 -29.68 -2.70 4.12
C PRO A 477 -29.83 -4.14 3.58
N THR A 478 -31.01 -4.49 3.07
CA THR A 478 -31.34 -5.82 2.57
C THR A 478 -32.07 -5.78 1.23
N THR A 479 -32.28 -4.60 0.65
CA THR A 479 -33.02 -4.38 -0.58
C THR A 479 -32.31 -3.36 -1.45
N ALA A 480 -31.53 -3.87 -2.40
CA ALA A 480 -30.67 -3.07 -3.25
C ALA A 480 -31.38 -1.84 -3.84
N ASN A 481 -30.89 -0.66 -3.45
CA ASN A 481 -31.40 0.64 -3.85
C ASN A 481 -30.25 1.66 -3.95
N PRO A 482 -29.34 1.52 -4.96
CA PRO A 482 -28.12 2.34 -5.03
C PRO A 482 -28.34 3.87 -5.07
N ALA A 483 -29.57 4.29 -5.35
CA ALA A 483 -29.98 5.70 -5.37
C ALA A 483 -30.32 6.27 -3.98
N GLN A 484 -30.47 5.41 -2.95
CA GLN A 484 -30.75 5.78 -1.56
C GLN A 484 -31.88 6.81 -1.42
N THR A 485 -32.90 6.71 -2.29
CA THR A 485 -34.03 7.64 -2.29
C THR A 485 -34.89 7.39 -1.06
N ASP A 486 -35.17 8.45 -0.32
CA ASP A 486 -36.01 8.50 0.89
C ASP A 486 -36.85 9.78 0.76
N THR A 487 -38.06 9.62 0.23
CA THR A 487 -38.90 10.73 -0.23
C THR A 487 -39.49 11.54 0.93
N ASP A 488 -39.77 10.90 2.07
CA ASP A 488 -40.36 11.55 3.24
C ASP A 488 -39.37 11.81 4.39
N ALA A 489 -38.12 11.35 4.24
CA ALA A 489 -37.01 11.56 5.15
C ALA A 489 -37.20 10.89 6.53
N ASP A 490 -37.82 9.72 6.58
CA ASP A 490 -38.00 8.93 7.81
C ASP A 490 -36.81 7.98 8.12
N GLY A 491 -35.88 7.85 7.18
CA GLY A 491 -34.69 7.00 7.26
C GLY A 491 -34.86 5.59 6.69
N LEU A 492 -36.05 5.24 6.18
CA LEU A 492 -36.29 4.06 5.35
C LEU A 492 -36.31 4.51 3.89
N GLY A 493 -35.50 3.86 3.04
CA GLY A 493 -35.53 4.17 1.62
C GLY A 493 -36.86 3.74 0.96
N ASP A 494 -37.27 4.46 -0.08
CA ASP A 494 -38.49 4.19 -0.87
C ASP A 494 -38.60 2.72 -1.35
N ALA A 495 -37.45 2.03 -1.48
CA ALA A 495 -37.39 0.64 -1.92
C ALA A 495 -37.86 -0.36 -0.86
N CYS A 496 -37.72 -0.03 0.41
CA CYS A 496 -38.07 -0.87 1.56
C CYS A 496 -39.10 -0.23 2.50
N ASP A 497 -39.52 0.99 2.23
CA ASP A 497 -40.60 1.66 2.94
C ASP A 497 -41.99 1.22 2.40
N ALA A 498 -42.88 0.89 3.32
CA ALA A 498 -44.27 0.57 3.02
C ALA A 498 -45.10 1.83 2.71
N CYS A 499 -44.69 2.99 3.23
CA CYS A 499 -45.37 4.27 3.06
C CYS A 499 -44.42 5.39 2.59
N PRO A 500 -43.85 5.31 1.36
CA PRO A 500 -42.75 6.19 0.90
C PRO A 500 -43.03 7.70 0.81
N ASN A 501 -44.23 8.16 1.18
CA ASN A 501 -44.59 9.57 1.14
C ASN A 501 -45.10 10.07 2.50
N ASP A 502 -44.99 9.25 3.53
CA ASP A 502 -45.48 9.52 4.88
C ASP A 502 -44.50 9.05 5.94
N ALA A 503 -43.72 10.00 6.48
CA ALA A 503 -42.75 9.72 7.52
C ALA A 503 -43.36 9.21 8.84
N GLN A 504 -44.69 9.24 9.00
CA GLN A 504 -45.39 8.63 10.13
C GLN A 504 -45.89 7.20 9.84
N ASN A 505 -45.73 6.73 8.62
CA ASN A 505 -46.14 5.39 8.17
C ASN A 505 -47.62 5.11 8.49
N ASP A 506 -47.98 3.84 8.63
CA ASP A 506 -49.27 3.37 9.11
C ASP A 506 -49.38 3.54 10.65
N THR A 507 -49.67 4.75 11.10
CA THR A 507 -49.70 5.14 12.52
C THR A 507 -50.69 4.31 13.35
N ASP A 508 -51.81 3.88 12.77
CA ASP A 508 -52.86 3.15 13.49
C ASP A 508 -52.91 1.63 13.19
N GLY A 509 -52.07 1.15 12.27
CA GLY A 509 -51.83 -0.25 11.99
C GLY A 509 -52.94 -0.91 11.18
N ASP A 510 -53.69 -0.15 10.40
CA ASP A 510 -54.84 -0.63 9.64
C ASP A 510 -54.50 -1.09 8.21
N GLY A 511 -53.26 -0.86 7.78
CA GLY A 511 -52.70 -1.20 6.47
C GLY A 511 -52.79 -0.07 5.44
N VAL A 512 -53.17 1.15 5.83
CA VAL A 512 -53.24 2.35 4.99
C VAL A 512 -52.26 3.39 5.53
N CYS A 513 -51.47 4.00 4.64
CA CYS A 513 -50.52 5.05 5.01
C CYS A 513 -51.27 6.32 5.42
N GLY A 514 -50.79 7.02 6.45
CA GLY A 514 -51.47 8.17 7.06
C GLY A 514 -51.69 9.36 6.09
N ASP A 515 -50.86 9.51 5.06
CA ASP A 515 -51.03 10.52 4.01
C ASP A 515 -52.27 10.29 3.11
N VAL A 516 -52.72 9.03 3.00
CA VAL A 516 -53.89 8.63 2.21
C VAL A 516 -55.03 8.03 3.06
N ASP A 517 -54.84 7.92 4.36
CA ASP A 517 -55.83 7.46 5.32
C ASP A 517 -56.85 8.57 5.63
N ASN A 518 -58.14 8.31 5.43
CA ASN A 518 -59.21 9.23 5.79
C ASN A 518 -59.52 9.26 7.31
N CYS A 519 -58.86 8.40 8.09
CA CYS A 519 -58.83 8.41 9.55
C CYS A 519 -57.43 8.08 10.12
N PRO A 520 -56.38 8.92 9.91
CA PRO A 520 -54.95 8.61 10.18
C PRO A 520 -54.54 8.15 11.59
N ASN A 521 -55.47 8.14 12.54
CA ASN A 521 -55.25 7.76 13.93
C ASN A 521 -56.32 6.78 14.44
N THR A 522 -57.17 6.23 13.57
CA THR A 522 -58.29 5.37 13.94
C THR A 522 -58.54 4.30 12.89
N ALA A 523 -57.99 3.12 13.17
CA ALA A 523 -57.97 2.00 12.24
C ALA A 523 -59.32 1.73 11.58
N ASN A 524 -59.36 1.89 10.26
CA ASN A 524 -60.52 1.69 9.41
C ASN A 524 -60.08 1.13 8.04
N PRO A 525 -59.62 -0.13 7.96
CA PRO A 525 -58.99 -0.68 6.74
C PRO A 525 -59.86 -0.65 5.47
N ALA A 526 -61.17 -0.43 5.63
CA ALA A 526 -62.14 -0.31 4.54
C ALA A 526 -62.23 1.09 3.95
N GLN A 527 -61.64 2.11 4.59
CA GLN A 527 -61.62 3.52 4.19
C GLN A 527 -63.02 4.03 3.79
N ALA A 528 -64.04 3.59 4.55
CA ALA A 528 -65.42 3.95 4.28
C ALA A 528 -65.65 5.44 4.60
N ASP A 529 -66.26 6.16 3.67
CA ASP A 529 -66.61 7.58 3.76
C ASP A 529 -67.97 7.73 3.04
N ALA A 530 -69.06 7.69 3.81
CA ALA A 530 -70.40 7.53 3.27
C ALA A 530 -70.98 8.81 2.65
N ASP A 531 -70.55 9.98 3.11
CA ASP A 531 -71.01 11.28 2.63
C ASP A 531 -69.97 12.02 1.76
N ALA A 532 -68.76 11.49 1.64
CA ALA A 532 -67.67 11.94 0.78
C ALA A 532 -67.11 13.32 1.17
N ASP A 533 -67.05 13.60 2.47
CA ASP A 533 -66.46 14.84 3.02
C ASP A 533 -64.93 14.76 3.23
N GLY A 534 -64.35 13.55 3.11
CA GLY A 534 -62.93 13.27 3.26
C GLY A 534 -62.51 12.80 4.66
N LEU A 535 -63.42 12.74 5.64
CA LEU A 535 -63.23 12.02 6.91
C LEU A 535 -63.89 10.64 6.82
N GLY A 536 -63.18 9.60 7.26
CA GLY A 536 -63.77 8.26 7.27
C GLY A 536 -64.86 8.09 8.34
N ASP A 537 -65.82 7.21 8.07
CA ASP A 537 -66.94 6.85 8.95
C ASP A 537 -66.50 6.49 10.39
N ALA A 538 -65.26 6.00 10.56
CA ALA A 538 -64.70 5.57 11.83
C ALA A 538 -64.27 6.73 12.74
N CYS A 539 -63.88 7.87 12.16
CA CYS A 539 -63.39 9.05 12.86
C CYS A 539 -64.28 10.29 12.65
N ASP A 540 -65.33 10.18 11.84
CA ASP A 540 -66.31 11.23 11.67
C ASP A 540 -67.41 11.20 12.77
N ALA A 541 -67.67 12.37 13.33
CA ALA A 541 -68.75 12.59 14.30
C ALA A 541 -70.14 12.63 13.65
N CYS A 542 -70.22 12.87 12.34
CA CYS A 542 -71.45 13.01 11.56
C CYS A 542 -71.46 12.19 10.24
N PRO A 543 -71.32 10.83 10.24
CA PRO A 543 -70.98 10.00 9.05
C PRO A 543 -71.99 9.94 7.89
N ASN A 544 -72.97 10.85 7.82
CA ASN A 544 -74.00 10.88 6.80
C ASN A 544 -74.41 12.34 6.46
N ASP A 545 -73.59 13.34 6.80
CA ASP A 545 -73.87 14.77 6.64
C ASP A 545 -72.57 15.53 6.23
N ALA A 546 -72.33 15.55 4.91
CA ALA A 546 -71.17 16.19 4.26
C ALA A 546 -71.05 17.71 4.41
#